data_AF-A0A0K1RAS9-F1
#
_entry.id   AF-A0A0K1RAS9-F1
#
_cell.length_a   1.000
_cell.length_b   1.000
_cell.length_c   1.000
_cell.angle_alpha   90.00
_cell.angle_beta   90.00
_cell.angle_gamma   90.00
#
_symmetry.space_group_name_H-M   'P 1'
#
loop_
_entity.id
_entity.type
_entity.pdbx_description
1 polymer ?
#
loop_
_entity_poly.entity_id
_entity_poly.type
_entity_poly.pdbx_seq_one_letter_code
_entity_poly.pdbx_strand_id
1 'polypeptide(L)' 'MPAAASVLLSSLVLGLAHVAPAAIVYTFFAGLSFALVTRWHRSLWAGVILHICNNVLVQIIVMVGI' A
#
# COMPACT_ATOMS: atom_id res chain seq x y z
N MET A 1 11.54 14.68 7.80
CA MET A 1 11.04 14.65 6.41
C MET A 1 9.66 15.26 6.36
N PRO A 2 9.33 16.12 5.39
CA PRO A 2 7.99 16.67 5.20
C PRO A 2 6.93 15.56 5.06
N ALA A 3 5.71 15.86 5.50
CA ALA A 3 4.64 14.88 5.54
C ALA A 3 4.35 14.24 4.18
N ALA A 4 4.11 15.08 3.19
CA ALA A 4 3.87 14.67 1.81
C ALA A 4 5.06 13.89 1.23
N ALA A 5 6.30 14.34 1.47
CA ALA A 5 7.50 13.65 0.98
C ALA A 5 7.62 12.22 1.55
N SER A 6 7.37 12.03 2.84
CA SER A 6 7.42 10.69 3.45
C SER A 6 6.36 9.74 2.89
N VAL A 7 5.15 10.26 2.61
CA VAL A 7 4.05 9.47 2.02
C VAL A 7 4.40 9.08 0.59
N LEU A 8 4.83 10.04 -0.24
CA LEU A 8 5.17 9.79 -1.64
C LEU A 8 6.36 8.84 -1.78
N LEU A 9 7.44 9.05 -1.01
CA LEU A 9 8.64 8.22 -1.10
C LEU A 9 8.40 6.79 -0.62
N SER A 10 7.72 6.60 0.51
CA SER A 10 7.39 5.25 0.99
C SER A 10 6.49 4.49 0.03
N SER A 11 5.51 5.18 -0.57
CA SER A 11 4.61 4.60 -1.57
C SER A 11 5.34 4.26 -2.87
N LEU A 12 6.28 5.11 -3.30
CA LEU A 12 7.12 4.84 -4.48
C LEU A 12 8.01 3.62 -4.26
N VAL A 13 8.67 3.53 -3.10
CA VAL A 13 9.50 2.37 -2.73
C VAL A 13 8.65 1.09 -2.71
N LEU A 14 7.46 1.15 -2.11
CA LEU A 14 6.52 0.01 -2.10
C LEU A 14 6.15 -0.40 -3.53
N GLY A 15 5.79 0.58 -4.37
CA GLY A 15 5.48 0.38 -5.78
C GLY A 15 6.59 -0.37 -6.51
N LEU A 16 7.79 0.19 -6.51
CA LEU A 16 8.94 -0.34 -7.24
C LEU A 16 9.38 -1.72 -6.75
N ALA A 17 9.18 -2.05 -5.47
CA ALA A 17 9.50 -3.36 -4.91
C ALA A 17 8.66 -4.51 -5.51
N HIS A 18 7.53 -4.22 -6.15
CA HIS A 18 6.66 -5.25 -6.74
C HIS A 18 7.06 -5.69 -8.15
N VAL A 19 8.03 -5.00 -8.80
CA VAL A 19 8.69 -5.33 -10.09
C VAL A 19 7.78 -5.44 -11.32
N ALA A 20 6.61 -6.07 -11.22
CA ALA A 20 5.64 -6.21 -12.29
C ALA A 20 4.96 -4.86 -12.59
N PRO A 21 5.01 -4.34 -13.84
CA PRO A 21 4.51 -3.01 -14.17
C PRO A 21 3.07 -2.72 -13.72
N ALA A 22 2.16 -3.68 -13.91
CA ALA A 22 0.77 -3.55 -13.47
C ALA A 22 0.66 -3.45 -11.93
N ALA A 23 1.46 -4.23 -11.20
CA ALA A 23 1.49 -4.21 -9.75
C ALA A 23 2.12 -2.93 -9.19
N ILE A 24 3.15 -2.36 -9.85
CA ILE A 24 3.81 -1.12 -9.42
C ILE A 24 2.80 0.02 -9.30
N VAL A 25 1.97 0.23 -10.33
CA VAL A 25 0.98 1.31 -10.36
C VAL A 25 -0.04 1.13 -9.22
N TYR A 26 -0.59 -0.07 -9.10
CA TYR A 26 -1.58 -0.38 -8.07
C TYR A 26 -1.00 -0.23 -6.65
N THR A 27 0.17 -0.82 -6.39
CA THR A 27 0.81 -0.82 -5.07
C THR A 27 1.33 0.55 -4.67
N PHE A 28 1.65 1.44 -5.62
CA PHE A 28 1.92 2.85 -5.34
C PHE A 28 0.69 3.54 -4.71
N PHE A 29 -0.49 3.43 -5.34
CA PHE A 29 -1.71 4.05 -4.80
C PHE A 29 -2.15 3.40 -3.49
N ALA A 30 -2.04 2.09 -3.37
CA ALA A 30 -2.28 1.39 -2.10
C ALA A 30 -1.31 1.87 -0.99
N GLY A 31 -0.04 2.08 -1.33
CA GLY A 31 0.97 2.67 -0.45
C GLY A 31 0.58 4.05 0.08
N LEU A 32 0.01 4.91 -0.78
CA LEU A 32 -0.49 6.23 -0.36
C LEU A 32 -1.56 6.06 0.72
N SER A 33 -2.52 5.16 0.49
CA SER A 33 -3.58 4.85 1.46
C SER A 33 -3.01 4.32 2.78
N PHE A 34 -2.07 3.38 2.74
CA PHE A 34 -1.46 2.82 3.96
C PHE A 34 -0.70 3.87 4.76
N ALA A 35 0.05 4.74 4.07
CA ALA A 35 0.81 5.82 4.70
C ALA A 35 -0.10 6.91 5.29
N LEU A 36 -1.21 7.23 4.63
CA LEU A 36 -2.22 8.18 5.14
C LEU A 36 -2.96 7.63 6.36
N VAL A 37 -3.36 6.36 6.33
CA VAL A 37 -4.03 5.69 7.46
C VAL A 37 -3.10 5.57 8.67
N THR A 38 -1.83 5.23 8.43
CA THR A 38 -0.79 5.24 9.47
C THR A 38 -0.68 6.61 10.15
N ARG A 39 -0.75 7.70 9.37
CA ARG A 39 -0.70 9.06 9.89
C ARG A 39 -1.96 9.47 10.62
N TRP A 40 -3.13 9.13 10.08
CA TRP A 40 -4.42 9.42 10.69
C TRP A 40 -4.54 8.81 12.09
N HIS A 41 -4.19 7.52 12.21
CA HIS A 41 -4.25 6.80 13.48
C HIS A 41 -2.99 6.96 14.34
N ARG A 42 -1.96 7.64 13.83
CA ARG A 42 -0.63 7.75 14.45
C ARG A 42 -0.06 6.39 14.89
N SER A 43 -0.30 5.35 14.08
CA SER A 43 0.07 3.97 14.41
C SER A 43 0.45 3.22 13.15
N LEU A 44 1.64 2.61 13.15
CA LEU A 44 2.10 1.74 12.07
C LEU A 44 1.18 0.53 11.88
N TRP A 45 0.57 0.04 12.97
CA TRP A 45 -0.35 -1.08 12.93
C TRP A 45 -1.57 -0.80 12.05
N ALA A 46 -2.05 0.43 11.98
CA ALA A 46 -3.20 0.77 11.13
C ALA A 46 -2.87 0.55 9.64
N GLY A 47 -1.66 0.95 9.20
CA GLY A 47 -1.18 0.67 7.85
C GLY A 47 -0.92 -0.82 7.60
N VAL A 48 -0.32 -1.53 8.57
CA VAL A 48 -0.05 -2.98 8.47
C VAL A 48 -1.35 -3.78 8.35
N ILE A 49 -2.34 -3.50 9.19
CA ILE A 49 -3.65 -4.16 9.14
C ILE A 49 -4.31 -3.91 7.77
N LEU A 50 -4.31 -2.66 7.30
CA LEU A 50 -4.88 -2.35 5.99
C LEU A 50 -4.13 -3.06 4.84
N HIS A 51 -2.81 -3.18 4.93
CA HIS A 51 -2.01 -3.94 3.98
C HIS A 51 -2.36 -5.45 3.99
N ILE A 52 -2.55 -6.04 5.17
CA ILE A 52 -3.01 -7.43 5.29
C ILE A 52 -4.39 -7.59 4.66
N CYS A 53 -5.34 -6.71 4.97
CA CYS A 53 -6.68 -6.73 4.36
C CYS A 53 -6.62 -6.62 2.83
N ASN A 54 -5.73 -5.76 2.31
CA ASN A 54 -5.50 -5.62 0.88
C ASN A 54 -5.02 -6.93 0.25
N ASN A 55 -4.03 -7.58 0.86
CA ASN A 55 -3.48 -8.83 0.34
C ASN A 55 -4.50 -9.97 0.40
N VAL A 56 -5.29 -10.06 1.48
CA VAL A 56 -6.39 -11.03 1.58
C VAL A 56 -7.41 -10.81 0.47
N LEU A 57 -7.82 -9.56 0.22
CA LEU A 57 -8.76 -9.22 -0.85
C LEU A 57 -8.22 -9.60 -2.22
N VAL A 58 -6.98 -9.19 -2.54
CA VAL A 58 -6.33 -9.52 -3.83
C VAL A 58 -6.19 -11.04 -3.99
N GLN A 59 -5.83 -11.74 -2.91
CA GLN A 59 -5.73 -13.21 -2.93
C GLN A 59 -7.07 -13.87 -3.21
N ILE A 60 -8.17 -13.37 -2.61
CA ILE A 60 -9.52 -13.87 -2.89
C ILE A 60 -9.88 -13.60 -4.36
N ILE A 61 -9.66 -12.38 -4.86
CA ILE A 61 -9.93 -11.98 -6.25
C ILE A 61 -9.24 -12.95 -7.24
N VAL A 62 -7.93 -13.17 -7.05
CA VAL A 62 -7.15 -14.12 -7.86
C VAL A 62 -7.70 -15.55 -7.77
N MET A 63 -8.10 -16.00 -6.59
CA MET A 63 -8.65 -17.35 -6.38
C MET A 63 -10.03 -17.54 -7.01
N VAL A 64 -10.83 -16.48 -7.15
CA VAL A 64 -12.13 -16.54 -7.85
C VAL A 64 -12.02 -16.24 -9.34
N GLY A 65 -10.81 -16.01 -9.86
CA GLY A 65 -10.53 -15.83 -11.29
C GLY A 65 -10.97 -14.48 -11.85
N ILE A 66 -11.06 -13.45 -11.00
CA ILE A 66 -11.36 -12.06 -11.37
C ILE A 66 -10.04 -11.27 -11.33
#